data_AF-A0A834EL53-F1
#
_entry.id   AF-A0A834EL53-F1
#
_cell.length_a   1.000
_cell.length_b   1.000
_cell.length_c   1.000
_cell.angle_alpha   90.00
_cell.angle_beta   90.00
_cell.angle_gamma   90.00
#
_symmetry.space_group_name_H-M   'P 1'
#
loop_
_entity.id
_entity.type
_entity.pdbx_description
1 polymer ?
#
loop_
_entity_poly.entity_id
_entity_poly.type
_entity_poly.pdbx_seq_one_letter_code
_entity_poly.pdbx_strand_id
1 'polypeptide(L)'
;MGAKAMNWMTEKIKESYRNGRIFANTPDSGCVLGMRKRSLVFQPVTELKEQTDFEHRIPKEQWWLKLRPILKILAKYEIDLDTSEHAHLEHISRKRSGEAPV
;
A
#
# COMPACT_ATOMS: atom_id res chain seq x y z
N MET A 1 -1.11 11.93 8.95
CA MET A 1 -2.44 11.39 8.59
C MET A 1 -3.56 12.35 8.99
N GLY A 2 -3.71 12.71 10.27
CA GLY A 2 -4.80 13.57 10.75
C GLY A 2 -4.94 14.90 10.01
N ALA A 3 -3.87 15.69 9.85
CA ALA A 3 -3.93 16.96 9.12
C ALA A 3 -4.39 16.80 7.66
N LYS A 4 -3.95 15.74 6.96
CA LYS A 4 -4.38 15.45 5.60
C LYS A 4 -5.87 15.10 5.54
N ALA A 5 -6.36 14.31 6.51
CA ALA A 5 -7.78 13.99 6.63
C ALA A 5 -8.63 15.25 6.89
N MET A 6 -8.18 16.13 7.78
CA MET A 6 -8.89 17.38 8.08
C MET A 6 -8.94 18.33 6.88
N ASN A 7 -7.84 18.46 6.14
CA ASN A 7 -7.80 19.28 4.93
C ASN A 7 -8.77 18.72 3.88
N TRP A 8 -8.70 17.42 3.60
CA TRP A 8 -9.61 16.75 2.67
C TRP A 8 -11.08 16.88 3.09
N MET A 9 -11.38 16.71 4.38
CA MET A 9 -12.75 16.84 4.89
C MET A 9 -13.27 18.27 4.73
N THR A 10 -12.44 19.27 4.99
CA THR A 10 -12.79 20.69 4.82
C THR A 10 -13.09 21.00 3.35
N GLU A 11 -12.25 20.51 2.44
CA GLU A 11 -12.46 20.63 0.99
C GLU A 11 -13.77 19.93 0.57
N LYS A 12 -13.99 18.70 1.02
CA LYS A 12 -15.20 17.94 0.68
C LYS A 12 -16.48 18.54 1.21
N ILE A 13 -16.48 19.11 2.41
CA ILE A 13 -17.65 19.83 2.95
C ILE A 13 -18.00 21.02 2.07
N LYS A 14 -16.99 21.80 1.62
CA LYS A 14 -17.19 22.94 0.72
C LYS A 14 -17.75 22.50 -0.64
N GLU A 15 -17.21 21.42 -1.22
CA GLU A 15 -17.68 20.85 -2.50
C GLU A 15 -19.11 20.30 -2.43
N SER A 16 -19.45 19.70 -1.29
CA SER A 16 -20.74 19.03 -1.07
C SER A 16 -21.85 20.01 -0.74
N TYR A 17 -21.55 21.23 -0.30
CA TYR A 17 -22.54 22.23 0.07
C TYR A 17 -23.03 23.03 -1.14
N ARG A 18 -24.33 22.93 -1.47
CA ARG A 18 -24.97 23.68 -2.57
C ARG A 18 -26.34 24.18 -2.16
N ASN A 19 -26.58 25.48 -2.28
CA ASN A 19 -27.89 26.12 -2.07
C ASN A 19 -28.57 25.73 -0.73
N GLY A 20 -27.82 25.68 0.38
CA GLY A 20 -28.36 25.33 1.70
C GLY A 20 -28.57 23.85 1.94
N ARG A 21 -28.14 22.98 1.01
CA ARG A 21 -28.25 21.52 1.11
C ARG A 21 -26.89 20.85 0.92
N ILE A 22 -26.73 19.68 1.52
CA ILE A 22 -25.52 18.86 1.41
C ILE A 22 -25.77 17.75 0.38
N PHE A 23 -24.85 17.60 -0.57
CA PHE A 23 -24.86 16.57 -1.61
C PHE A 23 -23.57 15.75 -1.51
N ALA A 24 -23.64 14.60 -0.85
CA ALA A 24 -22.52 13.68 -0.64
C ALA A 24 -22.85 12.31 -1.27
N ASN A 25 -23.24 12.33 -2.55
CA ASN A 25 -23.82 11.18 -3.24
C ASN A 25 -22.79 10.39 -4.07
N THR A 26 -21.56 10.90 -4.14
CA THR A 26 -20.47 10.27 -4.90
C THR A 26 -19.77 9.21 -4.03
N PRO A 27 -19.24 8.12 -4.61
CA PRO A 27 -18.57 7.07 -3.84
C PRO A 27 -17.38 7.56 -3.00
N ASP A 28 -16.73 8.64 -3.41
CA ASP A 28 -15.61 9.26 -2.70
C ASP A 28 -16.02 10.05 -1.44
N SER A 29 -17.32 10.30 -1.23
CA SER A 29 -17.82 10.92 0.00
C SER A 29 -17.55 10.06 1.25
N GLY A 30 -17.53 8.74 1.10
CA GLY A 30 -17.16 7.76 2.11
C GLY A 30 -15.89 7.03 1.72
N CYS A 31 -14.75 7.45 2.27
CA CYS A 31 -13.45 6.89 1.93
C CYS A 31 -12.58 6.60 3.16
N VAL A 32 -11.55 5.77 2.95
CA VAL A 32 -10.51 5.47 3.93
C VAL A 32 -9.23 6.20 3.53
N LEU A 33 -8.62 6.92 4.48
CA LEU A 33 -7.28 7.47 4.31
C LEU A 33 -6.25 6.39 4.66
N GLY A 34 -5.64 5.82 3.64
CA GLY A 34 -4.64 4.76 3.76
C GLY A 34 -3.28 5.13 3.17
N MET A 35 -2.29 4.29 3.44
CA MET A 35 -1.01 4.31 2.75
C MET A 35 -1.02 3.28 1.63
N ARG A 36 -0.68 3.69 0.40
CA ARG A 36 -0.43 2.77 -0.70
C ARG A 36 0.99 3.00 -1.22
N LYS A 37 1.84 1.99 -1.08
CA LYS A 37 3.30 2.10 -1.32
C LYS A 37 3.89 3.27 -0.52
N ARG A 38 4.29 4.35 -1.20
CA ARG A 38 4.89 5.55 -0.58
C ARG A 38 3.95 6.77 -0.57
N SER A 39 2.67 6.61 -0.91
CA SER A 39 1.72 7.72 -1.02
C SER A 39 0.53 7.55 -0.08
N LEU A 40 -0.01 8.68 0.40
CA LEU A 40 -1.25 8.74 1.17
C LEU A 40 -2.43 8.91 0.20
N VAL A 41 -3.35 7.97 0.21
CA VAL A 41 -4.47 7.91 -0.74
C VAL A 41 -5.79 7.86 0.01
N PHE A 42 -6.78 8.60 -0.48
CA PHE A 42 -8.18 8.47 -0.07
C PHE A 42 -8.85 7.48 -1.02
N GLN A 43 -9.27 6.32 -0.50
CA GLN A 43 -9.87 5.26 -1.30
C GLN A 43 -11.35 5.08 -0.92
N PRO A 44 -12.29 5.13 -1.89
CA PRO A 44 -13.70 4.83 -1.62
C PRO A 44 -13.89 3.47 -0.96
N VAL A 45 -14.79 3.39 0.03
CA VAL A 45 -15.07 2.13 0.75
C VAL A 45 -15.62 1.06 -0.20
N THR A 46 -16.34 1.46 -1.25
CA THR A 46 -16.86 0.57 -2.29
C THR A 46 -15.75 -0.19 -3.02
N GLU A 47 -14.64 0.48 -3.35
CA GLU A 47 -13.48 -0.13 -3.99
C GLU A 47 -12.69 -1.01 -3.01
N LEU A 48 -12.65 -0.61 -1.73
CA LEU A 48 -11.94 -1.37 -0.69
C LEU A 48 -12.52 -2.78 -0.48
N LYS A 49 -13.82 -2.95 -0.74
CA LYS A 49 -14.53 -4.25 -0.66
C LYS A 49 -13.95 -5.32 -1.57
N GLU A 50 -13.42 -4.94 -2.72
CA GLU A 50 -12.84 -5.90 -3.66
C GLU A 50 -11.53 -6.49 -3.13
N GLN A 51 -10.84 -5.77 -2.24
CA GLN A 51 -9.50 -6.09 -1.75
C GLN A 51 -9.49 -6.57 -0.28
N THR A 52 -10.62 -6.42 0.41
CA THR A 52 -10.76 -6.73 1.84
C THR A 52 -11.82 -7.79 2.07
N ASP A 53 -11.49 -8.79 2.87
CA ASP A 53 -12.48 -9.67 3.48
C ASP A 53 -12.98 -9.00 4.76
N PHE A 54 -14.20 -8.45 4.70
CA PHE A 54 -14.81 -7.74 5.82
C PHE A 54 -15.34 -8.67 6.92
N GLU A 55 -15.65 -9.93 6.60
CA GLU A 55 -16.15 -10.89 7.58
C GLU A 55 -15.02 -11.26 8.54
N HIS A 56 -13.86 -11.61 7.98
CA HIS A 56 -12.67 -11.99 8.73
C HIS A 56 -11.76 -10.80 9.09
N ARG A 57 -12.10 -9.59 8.60
CA ARG A 57 -11.37 -8.33 8.86
C ARG A 57 -9.90 -8.38 8.43
N ILE A 58 -9.63 -9.01 7.28
CA ILE A 58 -8.28 -9.18 6.74
C ILE A 58 -8.22 -8.76 5.26
N PRO A 59 -7.07 -8.27 4.77
CA PRO A 59 -6.89 -8.04 3.35
C PRO A 59 -6.80 -9.39 2.60
N LYS A 60 -7.32 -9.42 1.38
CA LYS A 60 -7.25 -10.61 0.51
C LYS A 60 -5.82 -10.88 0.05
N GLU A 61 -5.05 -9.83 -0.25
CA GLU A 61 -3.62 -9.95 -0.51
C GLU A 61 -2.81 -9.64 0.77
N GLN A 62 -2.04 -10.62 1.21
CA GLN A 62 -1.19 -10.49 2.40
C GLN A 62 0.29 -10.52 2.00
N TRP A 63 0.78 -9.41 1.44
CA TRP A 63 2.13 -9.31 0.88
C TRP A 63 3.24 -9.75 1.84
N TRP A 64 3.11 -9.46 3.13
CA TRP A 64 4.08 -9.80 4.17
C TRP A 64 4.25 -11.31 4.40
N LEU A 65 3.28 -12.15 4.00
CA LEU A 65 3.39 -13.60 4.15
C LEU A 65 4.43 -14.16 3.18
N LYS A 66 4.70 -13.46 2.07
CA LYS A 66 5.79 -13.78 1.14
C LYS A 66 7.16 -13.67 1.80
N LEU A 67 7.29 -13.00 2.95
CA LEU A 67 8.54 -12.94 3.73
C LEU A 67 8.74 -14.17 4.63
N ARG A 68 7.71 -15.00 4.85
CA ARG A 68 7.81 -16.19 5.72
C ARG A 68 8.96 -17.13 5.34
N PRO A 69 9.20 -17.47 4.05
CA PRO A 69 10.34 -18.31 3.68
C PRO A 69 11.69 -17.71 4.10
N ILE A 70 11.89 -16.41 3.86
CA ILE A 70 13.12 -15.69 4.25
C ILE A 70 13.32 -15.77 5.76
N LEU A 71 12.26 -15.52 6.55
CA LEU A 71 12.33 -15.60 8.00
C LEU A 71 12.72 -17.00 8.50
N LYS A 72 12.19 -18.06 7.87
CA LYS A 72 12.55 -19.44 8.23
C LYS A 72 14.00 -19.78 7.91
N ILE A 73 14.54 -19.31 6.78
CA ILE A 73 15.95 -19.46 6.43
C ILE A 73 16.83 -18.76 7.48
N LEU A 74 16.51 -17.50 7.81
CA LEU A 74 17.26 -16.72 8.80
C LEU A 74 17.23 -17.36 10.19
N ALA A 75 16.12 -18.02 10.54
CA ALA A 75 15.97 -18.75 11.79
C ALA A 75 16.58 -20.17 11.77
N LYS A 76 17.24 -20.58 10.67
CA LYS A 76 17.83 -21.92 10.49
C LYS A 76 16.84 -23.08 10.74
N TYR A 77 15.59 -22.90 10.31
CA TYR A 77 14.62 -23.99 10.38
C TYR A 77 14.97 -25.07 9.34
N GLU A 78 14.92 -26.33 9.75
CA GLU A 78 14.91 -27.44 8.78
C GLU A 78 13.54 -27.50 8.11
N ILE A 79 13.50 -27.07 6.86
CA ILE A 79 12.30 -27.06 6.02
C ILE A 79 12.66 -27.43 4.59
N ASP A 80 11.76 -28.18 3.94
CA ASP A 80 11.82 -28.38 2.51
C ASP A 80 11.26 -27.12 1.82
N LEU A 81 12.14 -26.36 1.17
CA LEU A 81 11.81 -25.16 0.43
C LEU A 81 11.80 -25.52 -1.05
N ASP A 82 10.66 -25.39 -1.70
CA ASP A 82 10.58 -25.49 -3.15
C ASP A 82 11.35 -24.31 -3.77
N THR A 83 12.50 -24.62 -4.38
CA THR A 83 13.42 -23.64 -4.99
C THR A 83 13.25 -23.57 -6.52
N SER A 84 12.17 -24.13 -7.07
CA SER A 84 11.95 -24.21 -8.53
C SER A 84 11.78 -22.84 -9.21
N GLU A 85 11.41 -21.79 -8.48
CA GLU A 85 11.29 -20.43 -9.00
C GLU A 85 12.68 -19.77 -9.08
N HIS A 86 13.27 -19.78 -10.27
CA HIS A 86 14.55 -19.12 -10.53
C HIS A 86 14.39 -17.59 -10.48
N ALA A 87 14.81 -16.98 -9.37
CA ALA A 87 14.99 -15.54 -9.32
C ALA A 87 16.18 -15.13 -10.20
N HIS A 88 15.94 -14.29 -11.21
CA HIS A 88 17.01 -13.70 -12.01
C HIS A 88 17.81 -12.73 -11.13
N LEU A 89 18.93 -13.19 -10.59
CA LEU A 89 19.83 -12.39 -9.77
C LEU A 89 20.69 -11.52 -10.71
N GLU A 90 20.31 -10.26 -10.88
CA GLU A 90 21.18 -9.30 -11.57
C GLU A 90 22.43 -9.03 -10.72
N HIS A 91 23.61 -9.17 -11.34
CA HIS A 91 24.87 -8.84 -10.70
C HIS A 91 24.93 -7.34 -10.38
N ILE A 92 25.07 -6.99 -9.11
CA ILE A 92 25.30 -5.59 -8.69
C ILE A 92 26.72 -5.19 -9.15
N SER A 93 26.82 -4.57 -10.32
CA SER A 93 28.09 -4.06 -10.82
C SER A 93 28.46 -2.78 -10.04
N ARG A 94 29.49 -2.88 -9.20
CA ARG A 94 30.00 -1.77 -8.38
C ARG A 94 30.67 -0.74 -9.28
N LYS A 95 30.02 0.37 -9.55
CA LYS A 95 30.65 1.51 -10.24
C LYS A 95 31.65 2.18 -9.27
N ARG A 96 32.96 2.02 -9.49
CA ARG A 96 33.99 2.84 -8.83
C ARG A 96 33.89 4.25 -9.40
N SER A 97 33.33 5.18 -8.63
CA SER A 97 33.42 6.61 -8.89
C SER A 97 34.76 7.12 -8.36
N GLY A 98 35.65 7.54 -9.26
CA GLY A 98 36.79 8.38 -8.91
C GLY A 98 38.12 7.89 -9.49
N GLU A 99 38.44 8.34 -10.69
CA GLU A 99 39.80 8.68 -11.10
C GLU A 99 39.66 9.67 -12.27
N ALA A 100 39.96 10.94 -12.00
CA ALA A 100 40.07 11.98 -13.03
C ALA A 100 41.45 11.88 -13.69
N PRO A 101 41.57 11.93 -15.02
CA PRO A 101 42.85 11.88 -15.68
C PRO A 101 43.59 13.22 -15.51
N VAL A 102 44.88 13.11 -15.21
CA VAL A 102 45.86 14.19 -15.11
C VAL A 102 46.28 14.65 -16.50
#